data_AF-A0A537NQ06-F1
#
_entry.id   AF-A0A537NQ06-F1
#
_cell.length_a   1.000
_cell.length_b   1.000
_cell.length_c   1.000
_cell.angle_alpha   90.00
_cell.angle_beta   90.00
_cell.angle_gamma   90.00
#
_symmetry.space_group_name_H-M   'P 1'
#
loop_
_entity.id
_entity.type
_entity.pdbx_description
1 polymer ?
#
loop_
_entity_poly.entity_id
_entity_poly.type
_entity_poly.pdbx_seq_one_letter_code
_entity_poly.pdbx_strand_id
1 'polypeptide(L)'
;MEVPHQFRVPVGGERSADRLAAAYVPVQHSPELQGQSPSEGTNTIVYRHRFLTDIVRCIAAAGLAAGFIGAAADPAPAQSPAEFCLAANRALSLGAPLPRTAARLKAGALRIVAVGSSSTTGLWVLSADATYPEVMRRELAALRPAARIETINSGRIGDTVSGSMARFQNDVLAYAPDLIVWQLGTNDVAWGGRADGLKDQIVTGVRILRAGGADVILMDLQYAPMILVSSQHEVMQAAIAEVARQERVGLFSRFALMRRSVEAGLPTGALVSWDGLHNSAAGYDCLGRALARAIHAGGG
;
A
#
# COMPACT_ATOMS: atom_id res chain seq x y z
N MET A 1 3.38 -27.36 56.99
CA MET A 1 3.49 -26.41 58.12
C MET A 1 4.72 -25.59 57.81
N GLU A 2 4.69 -24.30 57.50
CA GLU A 2 3.73 -23.21 57.76
C GLU A 2 3.70 -22.25 56.56
N VAL A 3 2.56 -21.58 56.38
CA VAL A 3 2.41 -20.35 55.57
C VAL A 3 2.74 -19.18 56.52
N PRO A 4 3.33 -18.05 56.07
CA PRO A 4 2.51 -16.87 55.70
C PRO A 4 3.23 -15.93 54.69
N HIS A 5 2.76 -14.81 54.13
CA HIS A 5 1.64 -13.88 54.30
C HIS A 5 1.26 -13.28 52.93
N GLN A 6 -0.04 -13.01 52.76
CA GLN A 6 -0.64 -12.24 51.67
C GLN A 6 -0.21 -10.76 51.73
N PHE A 7 0.04 -10.14 50.58
CA PHE A 7 0.08 -8.68 50.46
C PHE A 7 -1.14 -8.16 49.68
N ARG A 8 -1.68 -7.09 50.23
CA ARG A 8 -3.02 -6.52 50.05
C ARG A 8 -3.04 -5.56 48.86
N VAL A 9 -4.11 -5.60 48.07
CA VAL A 9 -4.42 -4.62 47.02
C VAL A 9 -4.97 -3.33 47.67
N PRO A 10 -4.55 -2.13 47.26
CA PRO A 10 -5.30 -0.92 47.54
C PRO A 10 -6.32 -0.63 46.43
N VAL A 11 -7.58 -0.51 46.83
CA VAL A 11 -8.67 0.10 46.08
C VAL A 11 -8.73 1.58 46.45
N GLY A 12 -8.93 2.46 45.45
CA GLY A 12 -9.53 3.77 45.66
C GLY A 12 -8.82 4.92 44.94
N GLY A 13 -9.57 5.65 44.11
CA GLY A 13 -9.19 7.00 43.71
C GLY A 13 -9.69 7.45 42.34
N GLU A 14 -11.00 7.64 42.19
CA GLU A 14 -11.58 8.47 41.14
C GLU A 14 -10.99 9.89 41.18
N ARG A 15 -10.59 10.43 40.00
CA ARG A 15 -10.79 11.81 39.51
C ARG A 15 -9.78 12.17 38.41
N SER A 16 -10.26 12.30 37.18
CA SER A 16 -10.40 13.59 36.46
C SER A 16 -10.54 13.34 34.96
N ALA A 17 -11.78 13.09 34.52
CA ALA A 17 -12.21 13.44 33.19
C ALA A 17 -12.45 14.96 33.21
N ASP A 18 -11.46 15.74 32.79
CA ASP A 18 -11.61 17.15 32.37
C ASP A 18 -10.25 17.69 31.96
N ARG A 19 -10.01 17.82 30.65
CA ARG A 19 -9.13 18.83 30.00
C ARG A 19 -8.94 18.51 28.52
N LEU A 20 -9.98 18.65 27.71
CA LEU A 20 -9.85 18.89 26.27
C LEU A 20 -11.07 19.68 25.79
N ALA A 21 -11.09 20.98 26.07
CA ALA A 21 -12.02 21.92 25.43
C ALA A 21 -11.38 23.32 25.43
N ALA A 22 -10.79 23.73 24.31
CA ALA A 22 -10.66 25.13 23.90
C ALA A 22 -9.93 25.23 22.55
N ALA A 23 -10.68 25.28 21.45
CA ALA A 23 -10.38 26.07 20.26
C ALA A 23 -11.56 25.96 19.27
N TYR A 24 -12.67 26.64 19.59
CA TYR A 24 -13.74 26.92 18.63
C TYR A 24 -13.92 28.43 18.58
N VAL A 25 -13.60 29.03 17.43
CA VAL A 25 -13.76 30.45 17.15
C VAL A 25 -15.08 30.61 16.40
N PRO A 26 -16.08 31.35 16.92
CA PRO A 26 -17.33 31.57 16.19
C PRO A 26 -17.15 32.65 15.12
N VAL A 27 -17.62 32.33 13.91
CA VAL A 27 -17.80 33.26 12.80
C VAL A 27 -18.84 34.31 13.19
N GLN A 28 -18.44 35.58 13.22
CA GLN A 28 -19.37 36.70 13.42
C GLN A 28 -20.16 36.99 12.15
N HIS A 29 -21.45 37.25 12.35
CA HIS A 29 -22.44 37.61 11.34
C HIS A 29 -22.08 38.86 10.53
N SER A 30 -22.30 38.78 9.22
CA SER A 30 -22.37 39.90 8.30
C SER A 30 -23.62 40.75 8.56
N PRO A 31 -23.56 42.08 8.45
CA PRO A 31 -24.77 42.91 8.41
C PRO A 31 -25.35 42.95 6.99
N GLU A 32 -26.66 42.71 6.90
CA GLU A 32 -27.50 43.02 5.74
C GLU A 32 -27.54 44.53 5.49
N LEU A 33 -27.36 44.94 4.24
CA LEU A 33 -27.76 46.26 3.75
C LEU A 33 -28.59 46.11 2.47
N GLN A 34 -29.91 46.15 2.72
CA GLN A 34 -30.96 46.87 1.99
C GLN A 34 -30.80 47.07 0.48
N GLY A 35 -31.76 46.49 -0.25
CA GLY A 35 -31.97 46.72 -1.67
C GLY A 35 -32.44 48.13 -2.01
N GLN A 36 -32.02 48.58 -3.18
CA GLN A 36 -32.67 49.63 -3.96
C GLN A 36 -32.88 49.13 -5.38
N SER A 37 -34.10 49.36 -5.87
CA SER A 37 -34.65 48.99 -7.17
C SER A 37 -33.95 49.74 -8.33
N PRO A 38 -33.87 49.16 -9.54
CA PRO A 38 -33.16 49.76 -10.66
C PRO A 38 -34.02 50.79 -11.41
N SER A 39 -33.44 51.96 -11.69
CA SER A 39 -34.01 52.95 -12.60
C SER A 39 -33.64 52.66 -14.05
N GLU A 40 -34.65 52.78 -14.89
CA GLU A 40 -34.67 52.63 -16.35
C GLU A 40 -33.59 53.46 -17.06
N GLY A 41 -33.02 52.87 -18.11
CA GLY A 41 -32.04 53.50 -18.97
C GLY A 41 -31.99 52.79 -20.32
N THR A 42 -32.98 53.08 -21.16
CA THR A 42 -33.05 52.72 -22.57
C THR A 42 -31.85 53.29 -23.32
N ASN A 43 -31.08 52.42 -23.98
CA ASN A 43 -30.30 52.84 -25.15
C ASN A 43 -30.19 51.67 -26.13
N THR A 44 -31.07 51.72 -27.12
CA THR A 44 -30.99 50.96 -28.36
C THR A 44 -29.98 51.65 -29.28
N ILE A 45 -28.89 50.98 -29.66
CA ILE A 45 -28.18 51.32 -30.90
C ILE A 45 -27.98 50.05 -31.74
N VAL A 46 -28.43 50.21 -32.98
CA VAL A 46 -28.65 49.27 -34.06
C VAL A 46 -27.37 49.04 -34.88
N TYR A 47 -27.13 47.75 -35.18
CA TYR A 47 -26.48 47.15 -36.35
C TYR A 47 -25.26 47.81 -37.01
N ARG A 48 -24.23 46.97 -37.26
CA ARG A 48 -23.74 46.75 -38.64
C ARG A 48 -23.03 45.41 -38.83
N HIS A 49 -23.69 44.53 -39.57
CA HIS A 49 -23.09 43.43 -40.33
C HIS A 49 -22.09 43.95 -41.37
N ARG A 50 -20.92 43.33 -41.47
CA ARG A 50 -20.02 43.27 -42.65
C ARG A 50 -18.97 42.18 -42.35
N PHE A 51 -18.59 41.22 -43.18
CA PHE A 51 -19.01 40.75 -44.49
C PHE A 51 -18.46 39.31 -44.61
N LEU A 52 -19.25 38.41 -45.18
CA LEU A 52 -18.80 37.10 -45.65
C LEU A 52 -18.08 37.25 -46.99
N THR A 53 -17.35 36.19 -47.37
CA THR A 53 -16.92 35.75 -48.72
C THR A 53 -15.75 36.48 -49.40
N ASP A 54 -14.71 35.71 -49.75
CA ASP A 54 -14.37 35.49 -51.17
C ASP A 54 -13.59 34.18 -51.38
N ILE A 55 -14.07 33.41 -52.37
CA ILE A 55 -13.66 32.09 -52.82
C ILE A 55 -13.08 32.26 -54.24
N VAL A 56 -11.88 31.72 -54.46
CA VAL A 56 -11.37 31.13 -55.73
C VAL A 56 -10.99 32.09 -56.90
N ARG A 57 -9.69 32.14 -57.24
CA ARG A 57 -9.01 31.52 -58.42
C ARG A 57 -7.74 32.29 -58.80
N CYS A 58 -6.59 31.60 -58.94
CA CYS A 58 -5.81 31.50 -60.19
C CYS A 58 -4.40 30.89 -60.02
N ILE A 59 -4.20 29.76 -60.72
CA ILE A 59 -3.08 29.41 -61.62
C ILE A 59 -1.69 29.08 -61.02
N ALA A 60 -1.44 27.75 -61.00
CA ALA A 60 -0.30 26.99 -61.56
C ALA A 60 1.15 27.20 -61.08
N ALA A 61 1.73 26.02 -60.76
CA ALA A 61 3.13 25.61 -60.89
C ALA A 61 4.12 26.01 -59.78
N ALA A 62 4.23 25.17 -58.75
CA ALA A 62 5.51 24.88 -58.10
C ALA A 62 5.47 23.54 -57.34
N GLY A 63 6.32 22.60 -57.76
CA GLY A 63 6.88 21.56 -56.90
C GLY A 63 6.00 20.35 -56.56
N LEU A 64 6.31 19.20 -57.16
CA LEU A 64 6.13 17.89 -56.53
C LEU A 64 6.98 17.83 -55.24
N ALA A 65 6.50 18.44 -54.16
CA ALA A 65 6.89 18.04 -52.82
C ALA A 65 5.97 16.88 -52.45
N ALA A 66 6.47 15.65 -52.61
CA ALA A 66 5.84 14.49 -52.00
C ALA A 66 5.68 14.79 -50.52
N GLY A 67 4.45 15.08 -50.10
CA GLY A 67 4.11 15.29 -48.70
C GLY A 67 4.41 14.00 -47.95
N PHE A 68 5.55 13.96 -47.27
CA PHE A 68 5.67 13.12 -46.10
C PHE A 68 4.68 13.67 -45.08
N ILE A 69 3.44 13.17 -45.12
CA ILE A 69 2.59 13.15 -43.95
C ILE A 69 3.32 12.20 -43.00
N GLY A 70 4.24 12.76 -42.22
CA GLY A 70 4.79 12.06 -41.08
C GLY A 70 3.58 11.71 -40.22
N ALA A 71 3.24 10.43 -40.16
CA ALA A 71 2.33 9.94 -39.14
C ALA A 71 2.93 10.38 -37.81
N ALA A 72 2.34 11.39 -37.18
CA ALA A 72 2.65 11.70 -35.80
C ALA A 72 2.30 10.43 -35.04
N ALA A 73 3.32 9.70 -34.58
CA ALA A 73 3.11 8.58 -33.71
C ALA A 73 2.38 9.14 -32.48
N ASP A 74 1.18 8.62 -32.20
CA ASP A 74 0.48 8.97 -30.97
C ASP A 74 1.44 8.73 -29.81
N PRO A 75 1.56 9.68 -28.85
CA PRO A 75 2.39 9.46 -27.68
C PRO A 75 1.88 8.18 -26.99
N ALA A 76 2.79 7.22 -26.78
CA ALA A 76 2.46 6.00 -26.07
C ALA A 76 1.73 6.35 -24.75
N PRO A 77 0.65 5.64 -24.39
CA PRO A 77 -0.09 5.96 -23.18
C PRO A 77 0.86 6.01 -21.99
N ALA A 78 0.76 7.07 -21.19
CA ALA A 78 1.62 7.25 -20.02
C ALA A 78 1.50 6.02 -19.11
N GLN A 79 2.64 5.38 -18.85
CA GLN A 79 2.71 4.19 -18.02
C GLN A 79 2.15 4.50 -16.62
N SER A 80 1.23 3.67 -16.11
CA SER A 80 0.68 3.88 -14.77
C SER A 80 1.79 3.78 -13.72
N PRO A 81 1.65 4.44 -12.55
CA PRO A 81 2.65 4.34 -11.48
C PRO A 81 2.94 2.90 -11.04
N ALA A 82 1.93 2.04 -11.05
CA ALA A 82 2.10 0.62 -10.72
C ALA A 82 2.90 -0.13 -11.78
N GLU A 83 2.64 0.12 -13.07
CA GLU A 83 3.44 -0.45 -14.15
C GLU A 83 4.89 0.02 -14.10
N PHE A 84 5.12 1.31 -13.82
CA PHE A 84 6.47 1.86 -13.66
C PHE A 84 7.22 1.17 -12.50
N CYS A 85 6.54 1.05 -11.35
CA CYS A 85 7.04 0.38 -10.16
C CYS A 85 7.40 -1.10 -10.44
N LEU A 86 6.57 -1.83 -11.19
CA LEU A 86 6.87 -3.20 -11.61
C LEU A 86 8.06 -3.28 -12.57
N ALA A 87 8.19 -2.32 -13.50
CA ALA A 87 9.31 -2.25 -14.42
C ALA A 87 10.65 -2.02 -13.69
N ALA A 88 10.66 -1.16 -12.67
CA ALA A 88 11.84 -0.91 -11.82
C ALA A 88 12.23 -2.11 -10.94
N ASN A 89 11.34 -3.09 -10.77
CA ASN A 89 11.51 -4.19 -9.81
C ASN A 89 11.45 -5.59 -10.43
N ARG A 90 11.76 -5.74 -11.72
CA ARG A 90 11.72 -7.03 -12.44
C ARG A 90 12.56 -8.14 -11.82
N ALA A 91 13.65 -7.80 -11.14
CA ALA A 91 14.57 -8.74 -10.49
C ALA A 91 14.24 -9.00 -9.01
N LEU A 92 13.07 -8.59 -8.51
CA LEU A 92 12.66 -8.87 -7.14
C LEU A 92 12.55 -10.39 -6.93
N SER A 93 13.15 -10.89 -5.85
CA SER A 93 13.14 -12.29 -5.44
C SER A 93 12.86 -12.40 -3.95
N LEU A 94 12.26 -13.51 -3.53
CA LEU A 94 11.97 -13.81 -2.13
C LEU A 94 13.20 -14.35 -1.37
N GLY A 95 14.26 -14.75 -2.07
CA GLY A 95 15.49 -15.26 -1.44
C GLY A 95 15.36 -16.65 -0.77
N ALA A 96 14.19 -17.28 -0.81
CA ALA A 96 13.95 -18.63 -0.32
C ALA A 96 12.87 -19.34 -1.18
N PRO A 97 12.95 -20.68 -1.33
CA PRO A 97 11.93 -21.44 -2.05
C PRO A 97 10.62 -21.52 -1.26
N LEU A 98 9.50 -21.72 -1.97
CA LEU A 98 8.17 -21.91 -1.38
C LEU A 98 7.63 -23.32 -1.72
N PRO A 99 8.19 -24.40 -1.14
CA PRO A 99 7.89 -25.76 -1.58
C PRO A 99 6.42 -26.16 -1.36
N ARG A 100 5.78 -25.71 -0.27
CA ARG A 100 4.36 -26.00 -0.06
C ARG A 100 3.50 -25.25 -1.06
N THR A 101 3.78 -23.97 -1.26
CA THR A 101 3.08 -23.12 -2.22
C THR A 101 3.17 -23.72 -3.61
N ALA A 102 4.36 -24.17 -4.03
CA ALA A 102 4.58 -24.86 -5.30
C ALA A 102 3.70 -26.10 -5.45
N ALA A 103 3.73 -26.98 -4.44
CA ALA A 103 2.94 -28.22 -4.42
C ALA A 103 1.43 -27.94 -4.48
N ARG A 104 0.96 -26.93 -3.75
CA ARG A 104 -0.47 -26.57 -3.66
C ARG A 104 -0.98 -25.89 -4.94
N LEU A 105 -0.17 -25.02 -5.54
CA LEU A 105 -0.44 -24.48 -6.87
C LEU A 105 -0.46 -25.56 -7.95
N LYS A 106 0.40 -26.58 -7.87
CA LYS A 106 0.36 -27.76 -8.78
C LYS A 106 -0.89 -28.62 -8.55
N ALA A 107 -1.33 -28.74 -7.30
CA ALA A 107 -2.56 -29.44 -6.93
C ALA A 107 -3.86 -28.65 -7.24
N GLY A 108 -3.76 -27.41 -7.75
CA GLY A 108 -4.90 -26.63 -8.21
C GLY A 108 -5.62 -25.79 -7.15
N ALA A 109 -5.07 -25.64 -5.93
CA ALA A 109 -5.64 -24.75 -4.92
C ALA A 109 -4.57 -24.22 -3.96
N LEU A 110 -4.57 -22.91 -3.72
CA LEU A 110 -3.67 -22.24 -2.78
C LEU A 110 -4.48 -21.34 -1.84
N ARG A 111 -4.33 -21.55 -0.53
CA ARG A 111 -4.88 -20.64 0.49
C ARG A 111 -3.79 -19.78 1.10
N ILE A 112 -3.98 -18.47 1.04
CA ILE A 112 -3.03 -17.49 1.55
C ILE A 112 -3.68 -16.73 2.70
N VAL A 113 -2.96 -16.54 3.80
CA VAL A 113 -3.34 -15.57 4.85
C VAL A 113 -2.34 -14.41 4.83
N ALA A 114 -2.83 -13.19 4.65
CA ALA A 114 -2.05 -11.98 4.86
C ALA A 114 -2.33 -11.45 6.27
N VAL A 115 -1.32 -11.43 7.14
CA VAL A 115 -1.41 -10.96 8.53
C VAL A 115 -0.51 -9.74 8.72
N GLY A 116 -1.01 -8.72 9.41
CA GLY A 116 -0.26 -7.48 9.63
C GLY A 116 -1.17 -6.37 10.14
N SER A 117 -0.78 -5.14 9.83
CA SER A 117 -1.44 -3.95 10.35
C SER A 117 -2.37 -3.27 9.33
N SER A 118 -2.50 -1.95 9.40
CA SER A 118 -3.28 -1.09 8.52
C SER A 118 -2.91 -1.21 7.05
N SER A 119 -1.63 -1.43 6.71
CA SER A 119 -1.23 -1.74 5.32
C SER A 119 -1.85 -3.04 4.82
N THR A 120 -1.99 -4.04 5.69
CA THR A 120 -2.66 -5.31 5.36
C THR A 120 -4.16 -5.12 5.28
N THR A 121 -4.77 -4.39 6.23
CA THR A 121 -6.19 -4.01 6.16
C THR A 121 -6.51 -3.25 4.87
N GLY A 122 -5.56 -2.49 4.33
CA GLY A 122 -5.72 -1.67 3.14
C GLY A 122 -6.23 -0.26 3.45
N LEU A 123 -5.65 0.37 4.48
CA LEU A 123 -6.04 1.73 4.86
C LEU A 123 -5.91 2.70 3.68
N TRP A 124 -6.89 3.59 3.55
CA TRP A 124 -7.07 4.62 2.50
C TRP A 124 -7.54 4.14 1.12
N VAL A 125 -7.74 2.85 0.90
CA VAL A 125 -8.52 2.42 -0.27
C VAL A 125 -9.99 2.25 0.10
N LEU A 126 -10.87 2.61 -0.84
CA LEU A 126 -12.32 2.58 -0.63
C LEU A 126 -12.94 1.20 -0.90
N SER A 127 -12.21 0.31 -1.58
CA SER A 127 -12.66 -1.04 -1.93
C SER A 127 -11.67 -2.08 -1.42
N ALA A 128 -12.22 -3.20 -0.94
CA ALA A 128 -11.44 -4.39 -0.60
C ALA A 128 -10.60 -4.89 -1.79
N ASP A 129 -11.08 -4.66 -3.03
CA ASP A 129 -10.41 -5.07 -4.28
C ASP A 129 -9.08 -4.37 -4.56
N ALA A 130 -8.88 -3.22 -3.91
CA ALA A 130 -7.70 -2.38 -4.04
C ALA A 130 -6.68 -2.62 -2.92
N THR A 131 -6.94 -3.53 -1.97
CA THR A 131 -5.97 -3.92 -0.95
C THR A 131 -4.86 -4.80 -1.57
N TYR A 132 -3.62 -4.71 -1.08
CA TYR A 132 -2.55 -5.54 -1.66
C TYR A 132 -2.82 -7.05 -1.61
N PRO A 133 -3.47 -7.62 -0.55
CA PRO A 133 -3.77 -9.05 -0.55
C PRO A 133 -4.72 -9.44 -1.69
N GLU A 134 -5.72 -8.60 -1.98
CA GLU A 134 -6.70 -8.88 -3.03
C GLU A 134 -6.15 -8.62 -4.44
N VAL A 135 -5.33 -7.57 -4.60
CA VAL A 135 -4.53 -7.35 -5.82
C VAL A 135 -3.62 -8.57 -6.08
N MET A 136 -2.91 -9.05 -5.05
CA MET A 136 -2.05 -10.22 -5.14
C MET A 136 -2.84 -11.47 -5.55
N ARG A 137 -4.01 -11.71 -4.94
CA ARG A 137 -4.89 -12.83 -5.28
C ARG A 137 -5.27 -12.81 -6.76
N ARG A 138 -5.69 -11.65 -7.27
CA ARG A 138 -6.09 -11.46 -8.67
C ARG A 138 -4.93 -11.68 -9.65
N GLU A 139 -3.75 -11.11 -9.38
CA GLU A 139 -2.57 -11.31 -10.22
C GLU A 139 -2.11 -12.79 -10.19
N LEU A 140 -2.11 -13.45 -9.02
CA LEU A 140 -1.81 -14.88 -8.93
C LEU A 140 -2.81 -15.75 -9.70
N ALA A 141 -4.10 -15.44 -9.63
CA ALA A 141 -5.12 -16.15 -10.40
C ALA A 141 -4.91 -16.00 -11.91
N ALA A 142 -4.49 -14.81 -12.37
CA ALA A 142 -4.13 -14.59 -13.77
C ALA A 142 -2.86 -15.37 -14.20
N LEU A 143 -1.85 -15.44 -13.32
CA LEU A 143 -0.61 -16.19 -13.57
C LEU A 143 -0.80 -17.72 -13.46
N ARG A 144 -1.82 -18.18 -12.73
CA ARG A 144 -2.10 -19.60 -12.48
C ARG A 144 -3.60 -19.90 -12.69
N PRO A 145 -4.11 -19.81 -13.92
CA PRO A 145 -5.55 -19.96 -14.20
C PRO A 145 -6.11 -21.35 -13.85
N ALA A 146 -5.25 -22.37 -13.75
CA ALA A 146 -5.63 -23.72 -13.33
C ALA A 146 -5.75 -23.90 -11.79
N ALA A 147 -5.35 -22.91 -10.99
CA ALA A 147 -5.38 -22.99 -9.54
C ALA A 147 -6.41 -22.02 -8.94
N ARG A 148 -7.22 -22.50 -7.99
CA ARG A 148 -8.08 -21.64 -7.18
C ARG A 148 -7.24 -20.93 -6.13
N ILE A 149 -7.18 -19.60 -6.20
CA ILE A 149 -6.45 -18.77 -5.25
C ILE A 149 -7.44 -18.16 -4.24
N GLU A 150 -7.30 -18.52 -2.97
CA GLU A 150 -8.03 -17.97 -1.85
C GLU A 150 -7.10 -17.08 -1.02
N THR A 151 -7.57 -15.92 -0.59
CA THR A 151 -6.79 -15.02 0.27
C THR A 151 -7.66 -14.51 1.41
N ILE A 152 -7.13 -14.62 2.62
CA ILE A 152 -7.72 -14.11 3.84
C ILE A 152 -6.91 -12.89 4.27
N ASN A 153 -7.57 -11.75 4.40
CA ASN A 153 -6.97 -10.52 4.92
C ASN A 153 -7.18 -10.45 6.44
N SER A 154 -6.14 -10.79 7.19
CA SER A 154 -6.10 -10.74 8.65
C SER A 154 -5.33 -9.51 9.15
N GLY A 155 -5.52 -8.36 8.49
CA GLY A 155 -4.93 -7.08 8.89
C GLY A 155 -5.68 -6.41 10.04
N ARG A 156 -4.94 -5.91 11.06
CA ARG A 156 -5.51 -5.16 12.19
C ARG A 156 -4.73 -3.86 12.42
N ILE A 157 -5.40 -2.73 12.22
CA ILE A 157 -4.80 -1.39 12.34
C ILE A 157 -4.07 -1.24 13.69
N GLY A 158 -2.83 -0.74 13.63
CA GLY A 158 -1.97 -0.53 14.79
C GLY A 158 -1.16 -1.75 15.23
N ASP A 159 -1.38 -2.93 14.64
CA ASP A 159 -0.64 -4.14 15.04
C ASP A 159 0.89 -3.98 14.98
N THR A 160 1.52 -4.50 16.03
CA THR A 160 2.96 -4.71 16.21
C THR A 160 3.32 -6.18 15.92
N VAL A 161 4.61 -6.53 16.01
CA VAL A 161 5.07 -7.93 15.97
C VAL A 161 4.35 -8.76 17.03
N SER A 162 4.38 -8.32 18.29
CA SER A 162 3.75 -9.03 19.41
C SER A 162 2.22 -9.11 19.29
N GLY A 163 1.57 -8.04 18.81
CA GLY A 163 0.13 -8.00 18.58
C GLY A 163 -0.32 -9.00 17.51
N SER A 164 0.42 -9.10 16.41
CA SER A 164 0.16 -10.10 15.37
C SER A 164 0.35 -11.52 15.91
N MET A 165 1.42 -11.77 16.67
CA MET A 165 1.70 -13.09 17.24
C MET A 165 0.60 -13.56 18.20
N ALA A 166 0.07 -12.66 19.04
CA ALA A 166 -0.96 -12.99 20.02
C ALA A 166 -2.26 -13.54 19.39
N ARG A 167 -2.48 -13.29 18.10
CA ARG A 167 -3.67 -13.73 17.36
C ARG A 167 -3.39 -14.74 16.25
N PHE A 168 -2.15 -15.25 16.12
CA PHE A 168 -1.82 -16.25 15.10
C PHE A 168 -2.73 -17.47 15.13
N GLN A 169 -3.11 -17.96 16.32
CA GLN A 169 -3.95 -19.14 16.41
C GLN A 169 -5.31 -18.93 15.74
N ASN A 170 -5.99 -17.81 16.05
CA ASN A 170 -7.36 -17.57 15.61
C ASN A 170 -7.44 -16.92 14.23
N ASP A 171 -6.49 -16.04 13.91
CA ASP A 171 -6.56 -15.21 12.71
C ASP A 171 -5.71 -15.74 11.56
N VAL A 172 -4.88 -16.76 11.81
CA VAL A 172 -3.96 -17.32 10.81
C VAL A 172 -4.07 -18.83 10.74
N LEU A 173 -3.69 -19.53 11.81
CA LEU A 173 -3.56 -20.99 11.81
C LEU A 173 -4.92 -21.70 11.73
N ALA A 174 -5.99 -21.11 12.27
CA ALA A 174 -7.35 -21.64 12.16
C ALA A 174 -7.82 -21.82 10.70
N TYR A 175 -7.27 -21.05 9.76
CA TYR A 175 -7.61 -21.16 8.33
C TYR A 175 -6.84 -22.29 7.60
N ALA A 176 -5.88 -22.93 8.27
CA ALA A 176 -4.96 -23.91 7.68
C ALA A 176 -4.34 -23.41 6.36
N PRO A 177 -3.61 -22.27 6.37
CA PRO A 177 -3.04 -21.68 5.18
C PRO A 177 -1.93 -22.54 4.58
N ASP A 178 -1.75 -22.40 3.27
CA ASP A 178 -0.61 -22.96 2.56
C ASP A 178 0.58 -21.98 2.51
N LEU A 179 0.26 -20.68 2.48
CA LEU A 179 1.21 -19.58 2.48
C LEU A 179 0.73 -18.49 3.43
N ILE A 180 1.67 -17.92 4.19
CA ILE A 180 1.42 -16.78 5.07
C ILE A 180 2.30 -15.61 4.64
N VAL A 181 1.69 -14.44 4.44
CA VAL A 181 2.40 -13.17 4.26
C VAL A 181 2.28 -12.39 5.55
N TRP A 182 3.36 -12.28 6.31
CA TRP A 182 3.39 -11.49 7.55
C TRP A 182 4.02 -10.13 7.29
N GLN A 183 3.20 -9.08 7.26
CA GLN A 183 3.64 -7.68 7.24
C GLN A 183 3.89 -7.22 8.67
N LEU A 184 5.09 -6.69 8.93
CA LEU A 184 5.53 -6.42 10.30
C LEU A 184 6.49 -5.23 10.42
N GLY A 185 6.69 -4.78 11.67
CA GLY A 185 7.77 -3.90 12.09
C GLY A 185 7.51 -2.40 11.97
N THR A 186 6.62 -1.97 11.07
CA THR A 186 6.30 -0.54 10.86
C THR A 186 5.83 0.15 12.14
N ASN A 187 4.82 -0.38 12.83
CA ASN A 187 4.30 0.24 14.06
C ASN A 187 5.23 0.08 15.26
N ASP A 188 6.11 -0.92 15.23
CA ASP A 188 7.07 -1.18 16.30
C ASP A 188 8.20 -0.14 16.34
N VAL A 189 8.53 0.49 15.20
CA VAL A 189 9.58 1.51 15.10
C VAL A 189 9.07 2.90 14.72
N ALA A 190 7.80 3.02 14.35
CA ALA A 190 7.11 4.30 14.26
C ALA A 190 6.75 4.81 15.66
N TRP A 191 6.29 6.06 15.75
CA TRP A 191 5.69 6.63 16.98
C TRP A 191 6.63 6.64 18.20
N GLY A 192 7.94 6.69 17.99
CA GLY A 192 8.95 6.62 19.07
C GLY A 192 9.29 5.20 19.54
N GLY A 193 8.79 4.17 18.84
CA GLY A 193 9.11 2.78 19.11
C GLY A 193 10.57 2.41 18.81
N ARG A 194 11.00 1.23 19.30
CA ARG A 194 12.38 0.75 19.23
C ARG A 194 12.43 -0.69 18.75
N ALA A 195 13.51 -1.03 18.04
CA ALA A 195 13.69 -2.34 17.43
C ALA A 195 14.27 -3.39 18.41
N ASP A 196 14.61 -2.99 19.63
CA ASP A 196 15.29 -3.81 20.62
C ASP A 196 14.47 -5.06 20.95
N GLY A 197 15.09 -6.25 20.86
CA GLY A 197 14.45 -7.54 21.15
C GLY A 197 13.45 -8.06 20.10
N LEU A 198 13.09 -7.26 19.09
CA LEU A 198 12.09 -7.67 18.09
C LEU A 198 12.59 -8.79 17.19
N LYS A 199 13.91 -8.88 16.95
CA LYS A 199 14.49 -9.99 16.18
C LYS A 199 14.07 -11.35 16.75
N ASP A 200 14.23 -11.56 18.05
CA ASP A 200 13.93 -12.85 18.70
C ASP A 200 12.43 -13.15 18.71
N GLN A 201 11.60 -12.10 18.80
CA GLN A 201 10.15 -12.24 18.63
C GLN A 201 9.78 -12.66 17.22
N ILE A 202 10.39 -12.07 16.19
CA ILE A 202 10.15 -12.45 14.79
C ILE A 202 10.60 -13.88 14.53
N VAL A 203 11.76 -14.31 15.06
CA VAL A 203 12.20 -15.71 14.99
C VAL A 203 11.15 -16.65 15.60
N THR A 204 10.68 -16.32 16.81
CA THR A 204 9.64 -17.09 17.49
C THR A 204 8.35 -17.16 16.66
N GLY A 205 7.91 -16.01 16.12
CA GLY A 205 6.72 -15.91 15.29
C GLY A 205 6.82 -16.77 14.02
N VAL A 206 7.94 -16.67 13.29
CA VAL A 206 8.20 -17.49 12.10
C VAL A 206 8.12 -18.98 12.42
N ARG A 207 8.72 -19.41 13.54
CA ARG A 207 8.70 -20.83 13.95
C ARG A 207 7.30 -21.32 14.29
N ILE A 208 6.48 -20.49 14.95
CA ILE A 208 5.06 -20.81 15.21
C ILE A 208 4.30 -21.01 13.89
N LEU A 209 4.44 -20.07 12.96
CA LEU A 209 3.74 -20.13 11.67
C LEU A 209 4.18 -21.35 10.83
N ARG A 210 5.49 -21.64 10.79
CA ARG A 210 6.04 -22.81 10.09
C ARG A 210 5.64 -24.13 10.73
N ALA A 211 5.50 -24.19 12.05
CA ALA A 211 5.01 -25.39 12.74
C ALA A 211 3.56 -25.74 12.32
N GLY A 212 2.77 -24.74 11.89
CA GLY A 212 1.48 -24.94 11.24
C GLY A 212 1.56 -25.53 9.82
N GLY A 213 2.78 -25.69 9.28
CA GLY A 213 3.05 -26.34 8.00
C GLY A 213 2.94 -25.43 6.79
N ALA A 214 2.74 -24.12 6.95
CA ALA A 214 2.69 -23.15 5.86
C ALA A 214 4.09 -22.68 5.43
N ASP A 215 4.23 -22.28 4.17
CA ASP A 215 5.34 -21.40 3.79
C ASP A 215 5.11 -20.00 4.38
N VAL A 216 6.20 -19.27 4.66
CA VAL A 216 6.13 -17.93 5.25
C VAL A 216 6.90 -16.95 4.37
N ILE A 217 6.30 -15.78 4.16
CA ILE A 217 6.93 -14.59 3.60
C ILE A 217 6.86 -13.49 4.65
N LEU A 218 8.01 -12.92 5.01
CA LEU A 218 8.09 -11.67 5.75
C LEU A 218 8.00 -10.50 4.77
N MET A 219 7.11 -9.55 5.03
CA MET A 219 7.04 -8.27 4.31
C MET A 219 7.52 -7.15 5.23
N ASP A 220 8.64 -6.54 4.84
CA ASP A 220 9.28 -5.48 5.62
C ASP A 220 8.56 -4.12 5.49
N LEU A 221 9.19 -3.09 6.03
CA LEU A 221 8.66 -1.74 6.18
C LEU A 221 8.39 -1.11 4.79
N GLN A 222 7.54 -0.10 4.74
CA GLN A 222 7.40 0.73 3.55
C GLN A 222 8.50 1.80 3.51
N TYR A 223 8.98 2.13 2.31
CA TYR A 223 9.79 3.34 2.09
C TYR A 223 8.86 4.55 2.05
N ALA A 224 8.67 5.19 3.20
CA ALA A 224 7.71 6.29 3.36
C ALA A 224 8.26 7.38 4.30
N PRO A 225 7.90 8.67 4.11
CA PRO A 225 8.40 9.78 4.91
C PRO A 225 8.36 9.54 6.43
N MET A 226 7.23 9.04 6.96
CA MET A 226 7.05 8.77 8.39
C MET A 226 7.95 7.65 8.93
N ILE A 227 8.46 6.78 8.06
CA ILE A 227 9.40 5.71 8.44
C ILE A 227 10.85 6.19 8.35
N LEU A 228 11.17 6.99 7.33
CA LEU A 228 12.53 7.50 7.11
C LEU A 228 13.00 8.45 8.22
N VAL A 229 12.06 9.10 8.93
CA VAL A 229 12.40 9.93 10.11
C VAL A 229 12.77 9.12 11.35
N SER A 230 12.43 7.82 11.42
CA SER A 230 12.77 6.98 12.57
C SER A 230 14.21 6.48 12.44
N SER A 231 15.08 6.74 13.41
CA SER A 231 16.44 6.17 13.42
C SER A 231 16.46 4.64 13.55
N GLN A 232 15.32 4.01 13.84
CA GLN A 232 15.21 2.57 14.09
C GLN A 232 14.80 1.78 12.85
N HIS A 233 14.43 2.43 11.74
CA HIS A 233 13.94 1.75 10.55
C HIS A 233 15.00 0.83 9.90
N GLU A 234 16.27 1.25 9.87
CA GLU A 234 17.37 0.44 9.34
C GLU A 234 17.63 -0.78 10.21
N VAL A 235 17.61 -0.61 11.55
CA VAL A 235 17.79 -1.70 12.52
C VAL A 235 16.71 -2.75 12.34
N MET A 236 15.45 -2.34 12.22
CA MET A 236 14.34 -3.25 12.00
C MET A 236 14.42 -3.96 10.64
N GLN A 237 14.74 -3.24 9.56
CA GLN A 237 14.94 -3.87 8.24
C GLN A 237 16.05 -4.93 8.27
N ALA A 238 17.19 -4.60 8.88
CA ALA A 238 18.29 -5.54 9.05
C ALA A 238 17.88 -6.76 9.88
N ALA A 239 17.11 -6.55 10.96
CA ALA A 239 16.58 -7.64 11.77
C ALA A 239 15.65 -8.56 10.96
N ILE A 240 14.68 -8.01 10.23
CA ILE A 240 13.74 -8.79 9.40
C ILE A 240 14.49 -9.58 8.33
N ALA A 241 15.42 -8.94 7.61
CA ALA A 241 16.21 -9.59 6.58
C ALA A 241 17.09 -10.72 7.14
N GLU A 242 17.71 -10.51 8.30
CA GLU A 242 18.50 -11.53 8.97
C GLU A 242 17.64 -12.70 9.43
N VAL A 243 16.44 -12.46 9.98
CA VAL A 243 15.52 -13.56 10.34
C VAL A 243 15.07 -14.34 9.12
N ALA A 244 14.71 -13.67 8.02
CA ALA A 244 14.32 -14.36 6.78
C ALA A 244 15.44 -15.31 6.30
N ARG A 245 16.69 -14.85 6.33
CA ARG A 245 17.87 -15.65 5.97
C ARG A 245 18.11 -16.80 6.95
N GLN A 246 18.07 -16.54 8.26
CA GLN A 246 18.34 -17.53 9.31
C GLN A 246 17.29 -18.65 9.31
N GLU A 247 16.01 -18.30 9.22
CA GLU A 247 14.89 -19.25 9.25
C GLU A 247 14.56 -19.80 7.85
N ARG A 248 15.28 -19.35 6.81
CA ARG A 248 15.12 -19.75 5.40
C ARG A 248 13.68 -19.57 4.90
N VAL A 249 13.08 -18.43 5.19
CA VAL A 249 11.73 -18.03 4.75
C VAL A 249 11.83 -16.90 3.73
N GLY A 250 10.76 -16.70 2.95
CA GLY A 250 10.74 -15.66 1.94
C GLY A 250 10.83 -14.27 2.57
N LEU A 251 11.56 -13.36 1.93
CA LEU A 251 11.54 -11.93 2.21
C LEU A 251 10.99 -11.19 1.00
N PHE A 252 9.81 -10.60 1.16
CA PHE A 252 9.34 -9.58 0.24
C PHE A 252 9.80 -8.21 0.76
N SER A 253 10.88 -7.68 0.19
CA SER A 253 11.37 -6.35 0.59
C SER A 253 10.55 -5.24 -0.08
N ARG A 254 9.48 -4.84 0.61
CA ARG A 254 8.63 -3.70 0.26
C ARG A 254 9.43 -2.40 0.31
N PHE A 255 10.32 -2.24 1.30
CA PHE A 255 11.13 -1.05 1.42
C PHE A 255 12.02 -0.86 0.19
N ALA A 256 12.78 -1.90 -0.19
CA ALA A 256 13.63 -1.84 -1.36
C ALA A 256 12.83 -1.68 -2.66
N LEU A 257 11.66 -2.32 -2.78
CA LEU A 257 10.79 -2.14 -3.94
C LEU A 257 10.36 -0.69 -4.13
N MET A 258 9.89 -0.07 -3.06
CA MET A 258 9.43 1.32 -3.10
C MET A 258 10.60 2.27 -3.31
N ARG A 259 11.72 2.08 -2.61
CA ARG A 259 12.94 2.88 -2.78
C ARG A 259 13.45 2.86 -4.21
N ARG A 260 13.61 1.67 -4.82
CA ARG A 260 14.06 1.54 -6.21
C ARG A 260 13.13 2.22 -7.20
N SER A 261 11.82 2.20 -6.93
CA SER A 261 10.85 2.89 -7.79
C SER A 261 11.04 4.41 -7.73
N VAL A 262 11.29 4.95 -6.54
CA VAL A 262 11.58 6.38 -6.34
C VAL A 262 12.93 6.77 -6.96
N GLU A 263 13.97 5.97 -6.74
CA GLU A 263 15.30 6.16 -7.35
C GLU A 263 15.24 6.09 -8.89
N ALA A 264 14.33 5.30 -9.45
CA ALA A 264 14.09 5.23 -10.89
C ALA A 264 13.31 6.43 -11.45
N GLY A 265 12.80 7.32 -10.60
CA GLY A 265 12.12 8.56 -11.00
C GLY A 265 10.61 8.59 -10.73
N LEU A 266 10.04 7.58 -10.07
CA LEU A 266 8.64 7.63 -9.68
C LEU A 266 8.46 8.55 -8.46
N PRO A 267 7.54 9.53 -8.48
CA PRO A 267 7.31 10.38 -7.31
C PRO A 267 6.88 9.57 -6.09
N THR A 268 7.42 9.87 -4.90
CA THR A 268 7.06 9.17 -3.65
C THR A 268 5.55 9.16 -3.40
N GLY A 269 4.87 10.29 -3.67
CA GLY A 269 3.41 10.42 -3.53
C GLY A 269 2.59 9.54 -4.48
N ALA A 270 3.22 8.94 -5.49
CA ALA A 270 2.56 7.95 -6.33
C ALA A 270 2.40 6.60 -5.62
N LEU A 271 3.30 6.24 -4.69
CA LEU A 271 3.26 4.98 -3.94
C LEU A 271 2.82 5.14 -2.47
N VAL A 272 2.98 6.34 -1.91
CA VAL A 272 2.63 6.68 -0.53
C VAL A 272 1.49 7.71 -0.55
N SER A 273 0.48 7.49 0.28
CA SER A 273 -0.66 8.37 0.45
C SER A 273 -0.27 9.68 1.14
N TRP A 274 -1.23 10.61 1.24
CA TRP A 274 -1.06 11.95 1.80
C TRP A 274 -0.57 11.97 3.25
N ASP A 275 -0.78 10.90 4.00
CA ASP A 275 -0.35 10.77 5.40
C ASP A 275 1.14 10.44 5.57
N GLY A 276 1.86 10.26 4.46
CA GLY A 276 3.30 9.99 4.47
C GLY A 276 3.68 8.62 5.04
N LEU A 277 2.73 7.70 5.22
CA LEU A 277 2.97 6.39 5.79
C LEU A 277 2.32 5.26 4.99
N HIS A 278 1.04 5.34 4.70
CA HIS A 278 0.31 4.23 4.10
C HIS A 278 0.42 4.27 2.58
N ASN A 279 0.23 3.14 1.91
CA ASN A 279 0.31 3.12 0.46
C ASN A 279 -0.90 3.82 -0.18
N SER A 280 -0.67 4.47 -1.32
CA SER A 280 -1.74 4.92 -2.20
C SER A 280 -2.41 3.71 -2.88
N ALA A 281 -3.50 3.93 -3.61
CA ALA A 281 -4.11 2.88 -4.44
C ALA A 281 -3.11 2.28 -5.44
N ALA A 282 -2.30 3.11 -6.11
CA ALA A 282 -1.27 2.63 -7.03
C ALA A 282 -0.10 1.94 -6.30
N GLY A 283 0.20 2.35 -5.06
CA GLY A 283 1.14 1.67 -4.19
C GLY A 283 0.69 0.25 -3.84
N TYR A 284 -0.57 0.07 -3.43
CA TYR A 284 -1.13 -1.25 -3.19
C TYR A 284 -1.21 -2.11 -4.47
N ASP A 285 -1.52 -1.50 -5.63
CA ASP A 285 -1.52 -2.21 -6.90
C ASP A 285 -0.12 -2.72 -7.27
N CYS A 286 0.92 -1.87 -7.19
CA CYS A 286 2.28 -2.33 -7.41
C CYS A 286 2.67 -3.44 -6.43
N LEU A 287 2.40 -3.23 -5.13
CA LEU A 287 2.79 -4.14 -4.06
C LEU A 287 2.18 -5.53 -4.26
N GLY A 288 0.87 -5.59 -4.48
CA GLY A 288 0.15 -6.86 -4.66
C GLY A 288 0.62 -7.62 -5.90
N ARG A 289 0.80 -6.91 -7.03
CA ARG A 289 1.26 -7.55 -8.29
C ARG A 289 2.71 -8.01 -8.21
N ALA A 290 3.59 -7.21 -7.60
CA ALA A 290 4.98 -7.59 -7.41
C ALA A 290 5.10 -8.81 -6.48
N LEU A 291 4.33 -8.84 -5.39
CA LEU A 291 4.30 -9.97 -4.47
C LEU A 291 3.77 -11.24 -5.15
N ALA A 292 2.68 -11.13 -5.92
CA ALA A 292 2.15 -12.24 -6.71
C ALA A 292 3.18 -12.83 -7.68
N ARG A 293 3.90 -11.98 -8.42
CA ARG A 293 4.96 -12.41 -9.35
C ARG A 293 6.12 -13.10 -8.63
N ALA A 294 6.50 -12.58 -7.46
CA ALA A 294 7.55 -13.18 -6.63
C ALA A 294 7.13 -14.55 -6.08
N ILE A 295 5.89 -14.70 -5.62
CA ILE A 295 5.31 -15.98 -5.19
C ILE A 295 5.27 -16.96 -6.37
N HIS A 296 4.82 -16.50 -7.53
CA HIS A 296 4.77 -17.34 -8.74
C HIS A 296 6.15 -17.85 -9.15
N ALA A 297 7.17 -16.99 -9.13
CA ALA A 297 8.55 -17.37 -9.44
C ALA A 297 9.18 -18.29 -8.38
N GLY A 298 8.85 -18.09 -7.09
CA GLY A 298 9.36 -18.92 -5.99
C GLY A 298 8.64 -20.25 -5.78
N GLY A 299 7.46 -20.42 -6.39
CA GLY A 299 6.65 -21.65 -6.36
C GLY A 299 6.58 -22.39 -7.70
N GLY A 300 7.37 -21.97 -8.69
CA GLY A 300 7.50 -22.59 -10.01
C GLY A 300 8.71 -23.51 -10.11
#